data_AF-A0A3A5VY62-F1
#
_entry.id   AF-A0A3A5VY62-F1
#
_cell.length_a   1.000
_cell.length_b   1.000
_cell.length_c   1.000
_cell.angle_alpha   90.00
_cell.angle_beta   90.00
_cell.angle_gamma   90.00
#
_symmetry.space_group_name_H-M   'P 1'
#
loop_
_entity.id
_entity.type
_entity.pdbx_description
1 polymer ?
#
loop_
_entity_poly.entity_id
_entity_poly.type
_entity_poly.pdbx_seq_one_letter_code
_entity_poly.pdbx_strand_id
1 'polypeptide(L)'
;MHYRITIKEQCLCRNSHAKGWVQFMSDGEADKEMSDSLMNDMADAMRSAGLGEEEDKPSQDGGGGINQEDSIPAEQPAKEFSESINETESVEDQVNELLDEGEAHSRSNNPQEALVAFNKAIALDPSCDMAWFNRGVLLEAQQDARGARQAFQICLDLNPDHAPATANLAILLDRIGDEVGAAAMARRGLEFFPGHPSLTDVLTRSKNASVEEVPEAIESTITKATHHESTLVNVMADSGVTDSEAILSEAAHHDLDGDGHLDKEELQSAAEVVAATQQIETVIQEAIETEIEKTPIVDEIDLDKLTAEATEMIRQGEPKKALALLKPHLKT
;
A
#
# COMPACT_ATOMS: atom_id res chain seq x y z
N MET A 1 -34.44 18.26 -28.30
CA MET A 1 -33.06 18.79 -28.23
C MET A 1 -33.13 20.11 -27.46
N HIS A 2 -32.78 20.26 -26.19
CA HIS A 2 -31.79 19.58 -25.35
C HIS A 2 -32.29 19.56 -23.90
N TYR A 3 -32.16 18.42 -23.24
CA TYR A 3 -32.40 18.29 -21.81
C TYR A 3 -31.23 18.93 -21.04
N ARG A 4 -31.52 19.98 -20.25
CA ARG A 4 -30.69 20.40 -19.13
C ARG A 4 -31.15 19.61 -17.91
N ILE A 5 -30.33 18.70 -17.43
CA ILE A 5 -30.49 18.11 -16.10
C ILE A 5 -29.37 18.70 -15.24
N THR A 6 -29.79 19.62 -14.38
CA THR A 6 -29.07 20.11 -13.22
C THR A 6 -28.82 18.97 -12.24
N ILE A 7 -27.56 18.64 -11.99
CA ILE A 7 -27.09 18.03 -10.74
C ILE A 7 -26.02 18.97 -10.18
N LYS A 8 -26.50 20.06 -9.57
CA LYS A 8 -25.81 20.75 -8.48
C LYS A 8 -26.46 20.20 -7.20
N GLU A 9 -25.66 20.00 -6.15
CA GLU A 9 -26.06 19.67 -4.76
C GLU A 9 -26.11 18.18 -4.36
N GLN A 10 -25.00 17.43 -4.48
CA GLN A 10 -24.87 16.19 -3.69
C GLN A 10 -23.46 15.76 -3.24
N CYS A 11 -22.48 16.68 -3.15
CA CYS A 11 -21.19 16.41 -2.48
C CYS A 11 -20.86 17.43 -1.38
N LEU A 12 -21.86 17.93 -0.65
CA LEU A 12 -21.68 18.86 0.47
C LEU A 12 -21.88 18.24 1.86
N CYS A 13 -22.00 16.92 1.98
CA CYS A 13 -22.10 16.24 3.28
C CYS A 13 -21.23 14.98 3.32
N ARG A 14 -19.95 15.13 3.67
CA ARG A 14 -19.11 14.18 4.45
C ARG A 14 -17.67 14.68 4.48
N ASN A 15 -17.43 15.89 4.97
CA ASN A 15 -16.09 16.21 5.46
C ASN A 15 -16.10 17.38 6.44
N SER A 16 -16.51 17.11 7.68
CA SER A 16 -16.22 17.99 8.82
C SER A 16 -14.78 17.81 9.32
N HIS A 17 -14.03 16.81 8.85
CA HIS A 17 -12.68 16.47 9.33
C HIS A 17 -11.55 17.09 8.49
N ALA A 18 -11.78 17.40 7.21
CA ALA A 18 -10.79 18.08 6.34
C ALA A 18 -10.45 19.53 6.73
N LYS A 19 -11.16 20.13 7.69
CA LYS A 19 -10.90 21.52 8.13
C LYS A 19 -9.71 21.65 9.08
N GLY A 20 -9.25 20.55 9.70
CA GLY A 20 -8.13 20.61 10.65
C GLY A 20 -6.76 20.82 9.98
N TRP A 21 -6.57 20.28 8.78
CA TRP A 21 -5.26 20.25 8.12
C TRP A 21 -4.94 21.49 7.28
N VAL A 22 -5.97 22.15 6.71
CA VAL A 22 -5.77 23.40 5.94
C VAL A 22 -5.38 24.58 6.87
N GLN A 23 -5.72 24.50 8.16
CA GLN A 23 -5.46 25.58 9.12
C GLN A 23 -3.98 25.61 9.60
N PHE A 24 -3.22 24.51 9.47
CA PHE A 24 -1.88 24.42 10.06
C PHE A 24 -0.75 24.99 9.17
N MET A 25 -1.03 25.29 7.89
CA MET A 25 -0.04 25.89 6.97
C MET A 25 -0.15 27.41 6.83
N SER A 26 -1.05 28.08 7.57
CA SER A 26 -1.31 29.52 7.38
C SER A 26 -0.59 30.46 8.35
N ASP A 27 0.03 29.97 9.44
CA ASP A 27 0.68 30.85 10.42
C ASP A 27 2.13 30.42 10.65
N GLY A 28 3.06 31.06 9.95
CA GLY A 28 4.49 30.75 10.09
C GLY A 28 5.44 31.68 9.32
N GLU A 29 5.14 32.98 9.22
CA GLU A 29 6.15 33.97 8.83
C GLU A 29 6.78 34.59 10.08
N ALA A 30 8.06 34.28 10.35
CA ALA A 30 9.05 35.22 10.90
C ALA A 30 10.47 34.61 10.94
N ASP A 31 11.33 35.12 10.07
CA ASP A 31 12.73 35.53 10.26
C ASP A 31 13.68 34.80 11.26
N LYS A 32 14.80 34.35 10.68
CA LYS A 32 16.22 34.59 11.03
C LYS A 32 16.80 34.12 12.39
N GLU A 33 17.93 33.42 12.23
CA GLU A 33 19.05 33.24 13.20
C GLU A 33 18.70 32.54 14.52
N MET A 34 18.64 31.21 14.46
CA MET A 34 18.64 30.36 15.65
C MET A 34 20.07 30.28 16.20
N SER A 35 20.39 31.08 17.22
CA SER A 35 21.70 31.10 17.88
C SER A 35 21.97 29.82 18.68
N ASP A 36 23.24 29.43 18.76
CA ASP A 36 23.82 28.29 19.53
C ASP A 36 23.39 28.21 21.02
N SER A 37 22.67 29.21 21.52
CA SER A 37 22.04 29.21 22.85
C SER A 37 20.93 28.15 22.97
N LEU A 38 20.17 27.86 21.91
CA LEU A 38 19.02 26.93 21.98
C LEU A 38 19.46 25.46 22.06
N MET A 39 20.63 25.12 21.48
CA MET A 39 21.21 23.78 21.60
C MET A 39 21.77 23.50 23.00
N ASN A 40 22.30 24.53 23.68
CA ASN A 40 22.80 24.38 25.06
C ASN A 40 21.68 24.17 26.08
N ASP A 41 20.52 24.82 25.89
CA ASP A 41 19.36 24.65 26.75
C ASP A 41 18.73 23.25 26.61
N MET A 42 18.77 22.65 25.42
CA MET A 42 18.32 21.27 25.19
C MET A 42 19.29 20.24 25.79
N ALA A 43 20.60 20.51 25.74
CA ALA A 43 21.62 19.66 26.36
C ALA A 43 21.57 19.69 27.90
N ASP A 44 21.22 20.82 28.52
CA ASP A 44 21.01 20.92 29.98
C ASP A 44 19.69 20.29 30.44
N ALA A 45 18.64 20.34 29.60
CA ALA A 45 17.39 19.63 29.87
C ALA A 45 17.57 18.10 29.89
N MET A 46 18.43 17.55 29.01
CA MET A 46 18.76 16.12 29.02
C MET A 46 19.61 15.71 30.24
N ARG A 47 20.51 16.57 30.73
CA ARG A 47 21.27 16.33 31.97
C ARG A 47 20.40 16.32 33.22
N SER A 48 19.31 17.10 33.24
CA SER A 48 18.36 17.12 34.37
C SER A 48 17.42 15.90 34.42
N ALA A 49 17.36 15.10 33.35
CA ALA A 49 16.46 13.94 33.24
C ALA A 49 17.06 12.61 33.74
N GLY A 50 18.29 12.62 34.26
CA GLY A 50 18.83 11.47 35.03
C GLY A 50 19.14 10.22 34.20
N LEU A 51 19.52 10.35 32.94
CA LEU A 51 20.06 9.26 32.13
C LEU A 51 21.46 9.64 31.63
N GLY A 52 22.48 9.29 32.42
CA GLY A 52 23.87 9.56 32.10
C GLY A 52 24.78 9.17 33.25
N GLU A 53 24.97 7.86 33.45
CA GLU A 53 26.13 7.35 34.21
C GLU A 53 27.12 6.76 33.21
N GLU A 54 28.07 7.59 32.77
CA GLU A 54 29.39 7.11 32.33
C GLU A 54 30.34 7.22 33.54
N GLU A 55 30.64 6.09 34.17
CA GLU A 55 31.82 5.98 35.03
C GLU A 55 33.03 5.63 34.17
N ASP A 56 33.92 6.61 34.05
CA ASP A 56 35.26 6.50 33.50
C ASP A 56 36.22 6.04 34.61
N LYS A 57 36.86 4.85 34.48
CA LYS A 57 38.16 4.56 35.09
C LYS A 57 39.00 3.52 34.33
N PRO A 58 40.35 3.58 34.43
CA PRO A 58 41.24 3.15 33.36
C PRO A 58 42.11 1.91 33.66
N SER A 59 42.52 1.25 32.57
CA SER A 59 43.79 0.51 32.33
C SER A 59 44.13 -0.78 33.12
N GLN A 60 44.21 -1.93 32.42
CA GLN A 60 45.45 -2.65 32.03
C GLN A 60 45.24 -4.19 31.88
N ASP A 61 45.81 -4.69 30.79
CA ASP A 61 46.48 -5.99 30.57
C ASP A 61 45.77 -7.36 30.73
N GLY A 62 46.11 -8.26 29.79
CA GLY A 62 46.19 -9.70 30.04
C GLY A 62 45.23 -10.57 29.23
N GLY A 63 45.75 -11.26 28.21
CA GLY A 63 45.00 -12.23 27.42
C GLY A 63 44.69 -13.56 28.11
N GLY A 64 43.90 -14.37 27.41
CA GLY A 64 43.63 -15.78 27.75
C GLY A 64 42.20 -16.16 27.42
N GLY A 65 42.00 -16.87 26.31
CA GLY A 65 40.70 -17.40 25.92
C GLY A 65 40.29 -18.61 26.75
N ILE A 66 38.99 -18.79 26.99
CA ILE A 66 38.33 -20.08 27.20
C ILE A 66 36.83 -19.93 26.91
N ASN A 67 36.26 -20.95 26.28
CA ASN A 67 34.84 -21.11 25.92
C ASN A 67 33.89 -20.99 27.12
N GLN A 68 32.70 -20.42 26.92
CA GLN A 68 31.45 -20.95 27.47
C GLN A 68 30.22 -20.41 26.73
N GLU A 69 29.33 -21.34 26.41
CA GLU A 69 27.97 -21.17 25.94
C GLU A 69 27.19 -20.25 26.88
N ASP A 70 26.39 -19.33 26.35
CA ASP A 70 25.09 -18.98 26.92
C ASP A 70 24.27 -18.09 25.97
N SER A 71 23.14 -18.65 25.54
CA SER A 71 21.83 -17.99 25.47
C SER A 71 21.63 -16.83 24.48
N ILE A 72 21.24 -17.18 23.25
CA ILE A 72 20.47 -16.31 22.34
C ILE A 72 19.08 -16.10 22.97
N PRO A 73 18.62 -14.86 23.22
CA PRO A 73 17.22 -14.63 23.57
C PRO A 73 16.36 -14.93 22.35
N ALA A 74 15.50 -15.94 22.46
CA ALA A 74 14.47 -16.26 21.48
C ALA A 74 13.52 -15.07 21.35
N GLU A 75 13.53 -14.41 20.19
CA GLU A 75 12.47 -13.50 19.80
C GLU A 75 11.19 -14.32 19.58
N GLN A 76 10.14 -13.86 20.24
CA GLN A 76 8.89 -14.59 20.46
C GLN A 76 8.10 -14.76 19.16
N PRO A 77 7.38 -15.88 18.97
CA PRO A 77 6.54 -16.06 17.79
C PRO A 77 5.43 -15.00 17.78
N ALA A 78 5.10 -14.53 16.57
CA ALA A 78 4.00 -13.63 16.29
C ALA A 78 2.75 -14.05 17.08
N LYS A 79 2.24 -13.12 17.90
CA LYS A 79 0.94 -13.28 18.57
C LYS A 79 -0.12 -13.45 17.48
N GLU A 80 -0.76 -14.60 17.47
CA GLU A 80 -2.09 -14.80 16.85
C GLU A 80 -3.00 -13.66 17.31
N PHE A 81 -3.33 -12.76 16.39
CA PHE A 81 -4.32 -11.72 16.61
C PHE A 81 -5.67 -12.27 16.16
N SER A 82 -6.32 -13.04 17.04
CA SER A 82 -7.74 -13.35 16.89
C SER A 82 -8.54 -12.19 17.44
N GLU A 83 -8.70 -11.13 16.65
CA GLU A 83 -9.63 -10.06 17.00
C GLU A 83 -11.03 -10.48 16.55
N SER A 84 -11.93 -10.47 17.52
CA SER A 84 -13.34 -10.77 17.38
C SER A 84 -13.96 -9.87 16.31
N ILE A 85 -14.20 -10.45 15.13
CA ILE A 85 -14.99 -9.82 14.07
C ILE A 85 -16.39 -9.61 14.66
N ASN A 86 -16.71 -8.36 14.99
CA ASN A 86 -18.02 -7.99 15.50
C ASN A 86 -19.00 -8.10 14.32
N GLU A 87 -19.90 -9.10 14.34
CA GLU A 87 -20.77 -9.51 13.21
C GLU A 87 -21.81 -8.45 12.77
N THR A 88 -21.66 -7.17 13.12
CA THR A 88 -22.66 -6.11 12.87
C THR A 88 -22.16 -4.84 12.19
N GLU A 89 -20.86 -4.67 11.92
CA GLU A 89 -20.32 -3.47 11.26
C GLU A 89 -19.98 -3.73 9.79
N SER A 90 -20.39 -2.80 8.92
CA SER A 90 -20.03 -2.83 7.50
C SER A 90 -18.51 -2.79 7.35
N VAL A 91 -17.97 -3.41 6.29
CA VAL A 91 -16.53 -3.30 5.97
C VAL A 91 -16.13 -1.82 5.84
N GLU A 92 -17.02 -0.99 5.27
CA GLU A 92 -16.81 0.46 5.18
C GLU A 92 -16.69 1.13 6.57
N ASP A 93 -17.47 0.69 7.56
CA ASP A 93 -17.43 1.27 8.92
C ASP A 93 -16.12 0.87 9.63
N GLN A 94 -15.69 -0.38 9.48
CA GLN A 94 -14.43 -0.88 10.02
C GLN A 94 -13.21 -0.15 9.41
N VAL A 95 -13.24 0.08 8.10
CA VAL A 95 -12.19 0.85 7.40
C VAL A 95 -12.16 2.29 7.93
N ASN A 96 -13.31 2.94 8.10
CA ASN A 96 -13.38 4.30 8.65
C ASN A 96 -12.85 4.38 10.09
N GLU A 97 -13.17 3.39 10.93
CA GLU A 97 -12.65 3.33 12.30
C GLU A 97 -11.12 3.21 12.32
N LEU A 98 -10.54 2.35 11.49
CA LEU A 98 -9.09 2.21 11.36
C LEU A 98 -8.42 3.48 10.81
N LEU A 99 -9.08 4.22 9.92
CA LEU A 99 -8.59 5.52 9.45
C LEU A 99 -8.56 6.55 10.59
N ASP A 100 -9.64 6.64 11.38
CA ASP A 100 -9.72 7.53 12.54
C ASP A 100 -8.68 7.17 13.61
N GLU A 101 -8.45 5.88 13.86
CA GLU A 101 -7.42 5.36 14.76
C GLU A 101 -6.02 5.74 14.26
N GLY A 102 -5.72 5.48 12.98
CA GLY A 102 -4.43 5.82 12.38
C GLY A 102 -4.14 7.32 12.41
N GLU A 103 -5.15 8.16 12.17
CA GLU A 103 -5.03 9.60 12.31
C GLU A 103 -4.79 10.03 13.77
N ALA A 104 -5.47 9.41 14.73
CA ALA A 104 -5.28 9.70 16.15
C ALA A 104 -3.86 9.36 16.62
N HIS A 105 -3.30 8.23 16.16
CA HIS A 105 -1.93 7.84 16.43
C HIS A 105 -0.92 8.79 15.76
N SER A 106 -1.18 9.19 14.51
CA SER A 106 -0.34 10.16 13.79
C SER A 106 -0.28 11.51 14.54
N ARG A 107 -1.43 12.02 15.01
CA ARG A 107 -1.50 13.25 15.83
C ARG A 107 -0.84 13.11 17.21
N SER A 108 -0.78 11.89 17.74
CA SER A 108 -0.18 11.60 19.05
C SER A 108 1.34 11.34 18.97
N ASN A 109 1.95 11.52 17.80
CA ASN A 109 3.37 11.25 17.53
C ASN A 109 3.75 9.76 17.70
N ASN A 110 2.81 8.87 17.36
CA ASN A 110 2.98 7.42 17.35
C ASN A 110 2.93 6.90 15.89
N PRO A 111 3.99 7.12 15.10
CA PRO A 111 3.95 6.89 13.66
C PRO A 111 3.92 5.39 13.28
N GLN A 112 4.39 4.50 14.15
CA GLN A 112 4.37 3.05 13.88
C GLN A 112 2.95 2.48 13.98
N GLU A 113 2.23 2.86 15.03
CA GLU A 113 0.84 2.46 15.26
C GLU A 113 -0.08 3.05 14.18
N ALA A 114 0.17 4.29 13.76
CA ALA A 114 -0.55 4.89 12.64
C ALA A 114 -0.36 4.11 11.33
N LEU A 115 0.87 3.68 11.05
CA LEU A 115 1.19 2.88 9.87
C LEU A 115 0.48 1.52 9.91
N VAL A 116 0.45 0.87 11.07
CA VAL A 116 -0.27 -0.40 11.28
C VAL A 116 -1.77 -0.23 11.02
N ALA A 117 -2.39 0.82 11.55
CA ALA A 117 -3.81 1.09 11.34
C ALA A 117 -4.13 1.33 9.85
N PHE A 118 -3.33 2.14 9.15
CA PHE A 118 -3.52 2.37 7.71
C PHE A 118 -3.29 1.09 6.89
N ASN A 119 -2.30 0.26 7.23
CA ASN A 119 -2.08 -1.02 6.56
C ASN A 119 -3.24 -2.00 6.79
N LYS A 120 -3.83 -2.02 8.01
CA LYS A 120 -5.05 -2.79 8.27
C LYS A 120 -6.22 -2.29 7.44
N ALA A 121 -6.40 -0.97 7.33
CA ALA A 121 -7.46 -0.38 6.50
C ALA A 121 -7.32 -0.77 5.03
N ILE A 122 -6.09 -0.73 4.49
CA ILE A 122 -5.76 -1.16 3.12
C ILE A 122 -5.99 -2.67 2.95
N ALA A 123 -5.67 -3.50 3.94
CA ALA A 123 -5.89 -4.93 3.88
C ALA A 123 -7.39 -5.30 3.87
N LEU A 124 -8.23 -4.52 4.56
CA LEU A 124 -9.69 -4.69 4.55
C LEU A 124 -10.32 -4.17 3.25
N ASP A 125 -9.89 -3.00 2.78
CA ASP A 125 -10.33 -2.42 1.51
C ASP A 125 -9.16 -1.79 0.75
N PRO A 126 -8.57 -2.53 -0.21
CA PRO A 126 -7.49 -2.02 -1.06
C PRO A 126 -7.91 -0.86 -1.96
N SER A 127 -9.21 -0.65 -2.17
CA SER A 127 -9.76 0.42 -3.02
C SER A 127 -10.01 1.74 -2.28
N CYS A 128 -9.76 1.77 -0.96
CA CYS A 128 -9.88 2.98 -0.15
C CYS A 128 -8.74 3.97 -0.44
N ASP A 129 -8.99 4.94 -1.32
CA ASP A 129 -8.06 6.01 -1.69
C ASP A 129 -7.57 6.84 -0.49
N MET A 130 -8.45 7.08 0.49
CA MET A 130 -8.11 7.78 1.74
C MET A 130 -7.06 7.04 2.58
N ALA A 131 -7.10 5.70 2.63
CA ALA A 131 -6.11 4.91 3.37
C ALA A 131 -4.71 5.04 2.74
N TRP A 132 -4.64 4.98 1.41
CA TRP A 132 -3.42 5.22 0.66
C TRP A 132 -2.90 6.65 0.82
N PHE A 133 -3.78 7.66 0.77
CA PHE A 133 -3.41 9.05 1.02
C PHE A 133 -2.81 9.25 2.43
N ASN A 134 -3.49 8.77 3.46
CA ASN A 134 -3.06 8.93 4.86
C ASN A 134 -1.73 8.19 5.13
N ARG A 135 -1.55 7.00 4.55
CA ARG A 135 -0.27 6.28 4.55
C ARG A 135 0.83 7.11 3.87
N GLY A 136 0.55 7.73 2.73
CA GLY A 136 1.50 8.58 2.02
C GLY A 136 1.94 9.80 2.83
N VAL A 137 1.01 10.49 3.49
CA VAL A 137 1.32 11.62 4.39
C VAL A 137 2.20 11.18 5.55
N LEU A 138 1.91 10.02 6.14
CA LEU A 138 2.70 9.49 7.27
C LEU A 138 4.14 9.14 6.85
N LEU A 139 4.31 8.49 5.69
CA LEU A 139 5.63 8.15 5.15
C LEU A 139 6.43 9.40 4.76
N GLU A 140 5.74 10.41 4.23
CA GLU A 140 6.32 11.71 3.91
C GLU A 140 6.88 12.39 5.17
N ALA A 141 6.13 12.37 6.28
CA ALA A 141 6.57 12.88 7.57
C ALA A 141 7.77 12.10 8.13
N GLN A 142 7.86 10.79 7.84
CA GLN A 142 9.00 9.94 8.19
C GLN A 142 10.21 10.11 7.25
N GLN A 143 10.15 11.04 6.28
CA GLN A 143 11.17 11.25 5.25
C GLN A 143 11.33 10.07 4.26
N ASP A 144 10.40 9.11 4.25
CA ASP A 144 10.33 8.07 3.23
C ASP A 144 9.62 8.64 1.99
N ALA A 145 10.38 9.40 1.18
CA ALA A 145 9.88 10.02 -0.03
C ALA A 145 9.42 9.00 -1.08
N ARG A 146 10.02 7.81 -1.09
CA ARG A 146 9.73 6.75 -2.05
C ARG A 146 8.39 6.08 -1.73
N GLY A 147 8.23 5.64 -0.49
CA GLY A 147 6.99 5.05 0.00
C GLY A 147 5.82 6.05 -0.08
N ALA A 148 6.08 7.32 0.23
CA ALA A 148 5.09 8.39 0.07
C ALA A 148 4.65 8.58 -1.38
N ARG A 149 5.61 8.63 -2.32
CA ARG A 149 5.32 8.77 -3.75
C ARG A 149 4.44 7.62 -4.25
N GLN A 150 4.79 6.39 -3.89
CA GLN A 150 4.01 5.21 -4.28
C GLN A 150 2.59 5.27 -3.72
N ALA A 151 2.44 5.61 -2.43
CA ALA A 151 1.14 5.69 -1.79
C ALA A 151 0.24 6.78 -2.41
N PHE A 152 0.81 7.96 -2.73
CA PHE A 152 0.07 9.01 -3.43
C PHE A 152 -0.29 8.63 -4.86
N GLN A 153 0.60 7.92 -5.57
CA GLN A 153 0.29 7.43 -6.92
C GLN A 153 -0.88 6.44 -6.90
N ILE A 154 -0.85 5.44 -6.01
CA ILE A 154 -1.95 4.47 -5.86
C ILE A 154 -3.26 5.19 -5.49
N CYS A 155 -3.21 6.17 -4.59
CA CYS A 155 -4.38 7.00 -4.27
C CYS A 155 -4.97 7.68 -5.52
N LEU A 156 -4.13 8.25 -6.40
CA LEU A 156 -4.56 8.91 -7.63
C LEU A 156 -4.99 7.94 -8.74
N ASP A 157 -4.46 6.71 -8.75
CA ASP A 157 -4.90 5.65 -9.65
C ASP A 157 -6.31 5.17 -9.28
N LEU A 158 -6.62 5.11 -7.98
CA LEU A 158 -7.95 4.79 -7.45
C LEU A 158 -8.94 5.96 -7.61
N ASN A 159 -8.50 7.17 -7.27
CA ASN A 159 -9.29 8.39 -7.35
C ASN A 159 -8.48 9.51 -8.01
N PRO A 160 -8.61 9.68 -9.34
CA PRO A 160 -7.90 10.73 -10.07
C PRO A 160 -8.22 12.15 -9.57
N ASP A 161 -9.41 12.38 -9.02
CA ASP A 161 -9.85 13.69 -8.56
C ASP A 161 -9.51 13.97 -7.09
N HIS A 162 -8.66 13.14 -6.47
CA HIS A 162 -8.20 13.32 -5.10
C HIS A 162 -7.24 14.52 -4.98
N ALA A 163 -7.82 15.71 -4.80
CA ALA A 163 -7.10 16.98 -4.81
C ALA A 163 -5.94 17.06 -3.80
N PRO A 164 -6.07 16.66 -2.50
CA PRO A 164 -4.95 16.72 -1.56
C PRO A 164 -3.76 15.86 -1.98
N ALA A 165 -3.99 14.62 -2.41
CA ALA A 165 -2.96 13.72 -2.95
C ALA A 165 -2.23 14.34 -4.17
N THR A 166 -2.97 14.99 -5.07
CA THR A 166 -2.37 15.68 -6.23
C THR A 166 -1.41 16.80 -5.79
N ALA A 167 -1.81 17.62 -4.81
CA ALA A 167 -0.99 18.71 -4.31
C ALA A 167 0.24 18.19 -3.53
N ASN A 168 0.06 17.17 -2.68
CA ASN A 168 1.15 16.58 -1.92
C ASN A 168 2.16 15.87 -2.82
N LEU A 169 1.69 15.16 -3.86
CA LEU A 169 2.58 14.56 -4.84
C LEU A 169 3.39 15.62 -5.60
N ALA A 170 2.78 16.74 -6.00
CA ALA A 170 3.51 17.83 -6.65
C ALA A 170 4.66 18.38 -5.79
N ILE A 171 4.41 18.60 -4.50
CA ILE A 171 5.39 19.10 -3.53
C ILE A 171 6.48 18.05 -3.27
N LEU A 172 6.09 16.79 -3.13
CA LEU A 172 7.02 15.69 -2.93
C LEU A 172 7.97 15.52 -4.12
N LEU A 173 7.43 15.56 -5.35
CA LEU A 173 8.21 15.46 -6.59
C LEU A 173 9.21 16.61 -6.73
N ASP A 174 8.79 17.84 -6.39
CA ASP A 174 9.69 19.01 -6.39
C ASP A 174 10.83 18.83 -5.37
N ARG A 175 10.54 18.29 -4.19
CA ARG A 175 11.56 18.02 -3.17
C ARG A 175 12.58 16.97 -3.60
N ILE A 176 12.15 15.91 -4.29
CA ILE A 176 13.05 14.86 -4.79
C ILE A 176 13.73 15.22 -6.12
N GLY A 177 13.44 16.40 -6.69
CA GLY A 177 14.07 16.91 -7.90
C GLY A 177 13.44 16.45 -9.22
N ASP A 178 12.27 15.80 -9.19
CA ASP A 178 11.50 15.50 -10.40
C ASP A 178 10.71 16.73 -10.84
N GLU A 179 11.40 17.67 -11.47
CA GLU A 179 10.84 18.96 -11.90
C GLU A 179 9.70 18.81 -12.92
N VAL A 180 9.77 17.80 -13.79
CA VAL A 180 8.78 17.56 -14.85
C VAL A 180 7.49 17.03 -14.25
N GLY A 181 7.59 15.99 -13.42
CA GLY A 181 6.46 15.41 -12.71
C GLY A 181 5.84 16.40 -11.72
N ALA A 182 6.67 17.13 -10.98
CA ALA A 182 6.23 18.17 -10.06
C ALA A 182 5.42 19.25 -10.77
N ALA A 183 5.89 19.74 -11.92
CA ALA A 183 5.17 20.77 -12.68
C ALA A 183 3.86 20.26 -13.28
N ALA A 184 3.81 18.99 -13.71
CA ALA A 184 2.58 18.37 -14.19
C ALA A 184 1.53 18.28 -13.08
N MET A 185 1.91 17.75 -11.91
CA MET A 185 1.01 17.65 -10.76
C MET A 185 0.64 19.01 -10.18
N ALA A 186 1.56 19.98 -10.16
CA ALA A 186 1.27 21.34 -9.69
C ALA A 186 0.25 22.06 -10.60
N ARG A 187 0.31 21.88 -11.92
CA ARG A 187 -0.71 22.41 -12.85
C ARG A 187 -2.08 21.83 -12.53
N ARG A 188 -2.18 20.51 -12.38
CA ARG A 188 -3.43 19.82 -12.02
C ARG A 188 -3.93 20.25 -10.64
N GLY A 189 -3.04 20.33 -9.64
CA GLY A 189 -3.38 20.74 -8.28
C GLY A 189 -3.95 22.17 -8.22
N LEU A 190 -3.48 23.08 -9.07
CA LEU A 190 -4.01 24.44 -9.16
C LEU A 190 -5.43 24.51 -9.77
N GLU A 191 -5.89 23.48 -10.48
CA GLU A 191 -7.29 23.38 -10.91
C GLU A 191 -8.23 23.21 -9.70
N PHE A 192 -7.79 22.44 -8.70
CA PHE A 192 -8.52 22.24 -7.45
C PHE A 192 -8.27 23.35 -6.42
N PHE A 193 -7.04 23.86 -6.34
CA PHE A 193 -6.62 24.89 -5.38
C PHE A 193 -6.03 26.12 -6.10
N PRO A 194 -6.86 26.97 -6.73
CA PRO A 194 -6.37 28.16 -7.42
C PRO A 194 -5.61 29.08 -6.47
N GLY A 195 -4.35 29.38 -6.79
CA GLY A 195 -3.50 30.29 -6.02
C GLY A 195 -2.80 29.67 -4.80
N HIS A 196 -2.74 28.34 -4.70
CA HIS A 196 -1.97 27.67 -3.65
C HIS A 196 -0.47 28.04 -3.74
N PRO A 197 0.14 28.70 -2.73
CA PRO A 197 1.50 29.24 -2.81
C PRO A 197 2.55 28.19 -3.20
N SER A 198 2.54 27.04 -2.52
CA SER A 198 3.53 25.98 -2.79
C SER A 198 3.45 25.45 -4.22
N LEU A 199 2.24 25.36 -4.80
CA LEU A 199 2.08 24.86 -6.17
C LEU A 199 2.49 25.92 -7.20
N THR A 200 2.22 27.19 -6.93
CA THR A 200 2.72 28.29 -7.76
C THR A 200 4.24 28.41 -7.72
N ASP A 201 4.84 28.12 -6.57
CA ASP A 201 6.29 28.15 -6.38
C ASP A 201 6.98 27.01 -7.15
N VAL A 202 6.42 25.79 -7.10
CA VAL A 202 6.87 24.65 -7.92
C VAL A 202 6.88 25.03 -9.40
N LEU A 203 5.81 25.63 -9.91
CA LEU A 203 5.75 26.06 -11.31
C LEU A 203 6.72 27.20 -11.64
N THR A 204 6.99 28.08 -10.68
CA THR A 204 7.94 29.19 -10.87
C THR A 204 9.38 28.68 -10.94
N ARG A 205 9.74 27.70 -10.10
CA ARG A 205 11.01 26.98 -10.17
C ARG A 205 11.16 26.22 -11.48
N SER A 206 10.15 25.42 -11.84
CA SER A 206 10.13 24.62 -13.07
C SER A 206 10.22 25.46 -14.35
N LYS A 207 9.62 26.66 -14.41
CA LYS A 207 9.74 27.56 -15.57
C LYS A 207 11.17 28.06 -15.82
N ASN A 208 12.03 28.04 -14.81
CA ASN A 208 13.44 28.38 -14.96
C ASN A 208 14.28 27.17 -15.39
N ALA A 209 13.71 25.96 -15.35
CA ALA A 209 14.28 24.76 -15.95
C ALA A 209 13.80 24.63 -17.41
N SER A 210 14.71 24.36 -18.33
CA SER A 210 14.42 24.21 -19.76
C SER A 210 13.55 22.97 -20.01
N VAL A 211 12.28 23.17 -20.37
CA VAL A 211 11.29 22.10 -20.58
C VAL A 211 11.38 21.52 -22.00
N GLU A 212 11.71 20.24 -22.11
CA GLU A 212 11.18 19.37 -23.18
C GLU A 212 9.83 18.77 -22.72
N GLU A 213 8.94 18.51 -23.67
CA GLU A 213 7.49 18.32 -23.47
C GLU A 213 7.07 17.29 -22.41
N VAL A 214 5.92 17.55 -21.79
CA VAL A 214 5.32 16.81 -20.67
C VAL A 214 4.58 15.57 -21.20
N PRO A 215 4.90 14.35 -20.77
CA PRO A 215 4.12 13.17 -21.13
C PRO A 215 2.74 13.19 -20.45
N GLU A 216 1.72 12.77 -21.21
CA GLU A 216 0.28 12.74 -20.83
C GLU A 216 -0.03 11.74 -19.71
N ALA A 217 0.90 10.85 -19.43
CA ALA A 217 0.90 9.95 -18.29
C ALA A 217 2.15 10.25 -17.47
N ILE A 218 1.98 10.36 -16.15
CA ILE A 218 3.08 10.06 -15.24
C ILE A 218 3.32 8.57 -15.43
N GLU A 219 4.18 8.20 -16.39
CA GLU A 219 4.75 6.86 -16.40
C GLU A 219 5.33 6.66 -15.01
N SER A 220 5.02 5.52 -14.38
CA SER A 220 5.70 5.14 -13.17
C SER A 220 7.18 5.18 -13.51
N THR A 221 7.87 6.21 -13.02
CA THR A 221 9.32 6.26 -13.03
C THR A 221 9.75 5.33 -11.90
N ILE A 222 9.35 4.05 -12.03
CA ILE A 222 10.27 2.96 -11.81
C ILE A 222 11.34 3.27 -12.85
N THR A 223 12.38 3.97 -12.42
CA THR A 223 13.65 4.01 -13.13
C THR A 223 13.86 2.60 -13.65
N LYS A 224 13.99 2.43 -14.98
CA LYS A 224 14.37 1.14 -15.55
C LYS A 224 15.69 0.79 -14.89
N ALA A 225 15.60 0.03 -13.80
CA ALA A 225 16.69 -0.12 -12.88
C ALA A 225 17.78 -0.84 -13.67
N THR A 226 18.96 -0.24 -13.70
CA THR A 226 20.04 -0.76 -14.53
C THR A 226 20.65 -1.93 -13.79
N HIS A 227 20.87 -3.06 -14.46
CA HIS A 227 21.46 -4.24 -13.82
C HIS A 227 22.57 -4.82 -14.68
N HIS A 228 23.47 -5.56 -14.05
CA HIS A 228 24.43 -6.38 -14.78
C HIS A 228 23.78 -7.71 -15.19
N GLU A 229 23.64 -7.94 -16.49
CA GLU A 229 23.02 -9.16 -17.05
C GLU A 229 23.66 -10.46 -16.54
N SER A 230 24.97 -10.46 -16.34
CA SER A 230 25.68 -11.62 -15.76
C SER A 230 25.27 -11.91 -14.31
N THR A 231 24.92 -10.88 -13.55
CA THR A 231 24.49 -11.01 -12.16
C THR A 231 23.09 -11.60 -12.11
N LEU A 232 22.17 -11.07 -12.94
CA LEU A 232 20.81 -11.59 -13.06
C LEU A 232 20.79 -13.08 -13.42
N VAL A 233 21.59 -13.50 -14.40
CA VAL A 233 21.68 -14.92 -14.80
C VAL A 233 22.15 -15.82 -13.65
N ASN A 234 23.12 -15.38 -12.86
CA ASN A 234 23.59 -16.15 -11.71
C ASN A 234 22.51 -16.24 -10.62
N VAL A 235 21.81 -15.13 -10.36
CA VAL A 235 20.73 -15.09 -9.36
C VAL A 235 19.56 -15.99 -9.78
N MET A 236 19.16 -15.98 -11.06
CA MET A 236 18.14 -16.89 -11.59
C MET A 236 18.54 -18.37 -11.44
N ALA A 237 19.82 -18.68 -11.66
CA ALA A 237 20.33 -20.04 -11.48
C ALA A 237 20.34 -20.48 -10.01
N ASP A 238 20.65 -19.57 -9.09
CA ASP A 238 20.70 -19.83 -7.65
C ASP A 238 19.31 -19.95 -7.02
N SER A 239 18.34 -19.11 -7.44
CA SER A 239 16.97 -19.08 -6.91
C SER A 239 16.03 -20.09 -7.57
N GLY A 240 16.39 -20.59 -8.76
CA GLY A 240 15.55 -21.49 -9.56
C GLY A 240 14.38 -20.79 -10.28
N VAL A 241 14.31 -19.47 -10.20
CA VAL A 241 13.27 -18.65 -10.86
C VAL A 241 13.61 -18.49 -12.34
N THR A 242 12.70 -18.92 -13.21
CA THR A 242 12.87 -18.82 -14.67
C THR A 242 12.43 -17.49 -15.26
N ASP A 243 11.57 -16.75 -14.55
CA ASP A 243 11.02 -15.50 -15.02
C ASP A 243 11.91 -14.31 -14.59
N SER A 244 12.69 -13.80 -15.54
CA SER A 244 13.56 -12.65 -15.33
C SER A 244 12.79 -11.35 -15.12
N GLU A 245 11.60 -11.21 -15.73
CA GLU A 245 10.80 -10.00 -15.65
C GLU A 245 10.16 -9.86 -14.27
N ALA A 246 9.68 -10.98 -13.71
CA ALA A 246 9.20 -11.03 -12.33
C ALA A 246 10.28 -10.61 -11.32
N ILE A 247 11.52 -11.12 -11.48
CA ILE A 247 12.65 -10.72 -10.61
C ILE A 247 12.92 -9.23 -10.74
N LEU A 248 12.99 -8.68 -11.96
CA LEU A 248 13.30 -7.26 -12.16
C LEU A 248 12.19 -6.32 -11.65
N SER A 249 10.92 -6.73 -11.81
CA SER A 249 9.78 -5.99 -11.28
C SER A 249 9.80 -5.97 -9.75
N GLU A 250 10.13 -7.10 -9.12
CA GLU A 250 10.25 -7.19 -7.66
C GLU A 250 11.51 -6.46 -7.18
N ALA A 251 12.64 -6.62 -7.88
CA ALA A 251 13.92 -6.01 -7.51
C ALA A 251 13.88 -4.49 -7.54
N ALA A 252 13.03 -3.91 -8.38
CA ALA A 252 12.73 -2.48 -8.28
C ALA A 252 12.39 -2.10 -6.84
N HIS A 253 11.60 -2.89 -6.10
CA HIS A 253 11.20 -2.66 -4.70
C HIS A 253 12.29 -2.93 -3.66
N HIS A 254 13.35 -3.67 -4.04
CA HIS A 254 14.46 -4.03 -3.16
C HIS A 254 15.68 -3.12 -3.32
N ASP A 255 15.66 -2.13 -4.22
CA ASP A 255 16.69 -1.08 -4.32
C ASP A 255 16.80 -0.29 -2.99
N LEU A 256 17.77 -0.67 -2.16
CA LEU A 256 17.93 -0.19 -0.78
C LEU A 256 18.64 1.16 -0.71
N ASP A 257 19.54 1.42 -1.65
CA ASP A 257 20.33 2.65 -1.70
C ASP A 257 19.69 3.74 -2.58
N GLY A 258 18.72 3.36 -3.42
CA GLY A 258 17.95 4.25 -4.25
C GLY A 258 18.74 4.85 -5.42
N ASP A 259 19.86 4.22 -5.79
CA ASP A 259 20.71 4.70 -6.88
C ASP A 259 20.18 4.31 -8.28
N GLY A 260 19.16 3.43 -8.33
CA GLY A 260 18.55 2.94 -9.56
C GLY A 260 19.39 1.90 -10.30
N HIS A 261 20.40 1.31 -9.65
CA HIS A 261 21.26 0.24 -10.13
C HIS A 261 21.11 -1.00 -9.24
N LEU A 262 20.50 -2.07 -9.79
CA LEU A 262 20.26 -3.28 -9.03
C LEU A 262 21.56 -4.08 -8.85
N ASP A 263 22.00 -4.16 -7.60
CA ASP A 263 23.16 -4.94 -7.24
C ASP A 263 22.83 -6.43 -7.05
N LYS A 264 23.84 -7.24 -6.68
CA LYS A 264 23.64 -8.67 -6.50
C LYS A 264 22.71 -8.98 -5.33
N GLU A 265 22.84 -8.25 -4.23
CA GLU A 265 22.15 -8.52 -2.98
C GLU A 265 20.65 -8.18 -3.11
N GLU A 266 20.35 -7.09 -3.81
CA GLU A 266 18.99 -6.64 -4.13
C GLU A 266 18.29 -7.61 -5.10
N LEU A 267 18.99 -8.04 -6.16
CA LEU A 267 18.48 -9.04 -7.09
C LEU A 267 18.22 -10.39 -6.39
N GLN A 268 19.11 -10.80 -5.48
CA GLN A 268 18.94 -12.04 -4.71
C GLN A 268 17.73 -11.96 -3.79
N SER A 269 17.59 -10.86 -3.04
CA SER A 269 16.47 -10.65 -2.14
C SER A 269 15.13 -10.68 -2.90
N ALA A 270 15.05 -10.01 -4.05
CA ALA A 270 13.88 -10.04 -4.91
C ALA A 270 13.59 -11.43 -5.48
N ALA A 271 14.62 -12.15 -5.93
CA ALA A 271 14.46 -13.49 -6.47
C ALA A 271 13.97 -14.50 -5.41
N GLU A 272 14.36 -14.36 -4.15
CA GLU A 272 13.85 -15.17 -3.04
C GLU A 272 12.35 -14.93 -2.80
N VAL A 273 11.91 -13.66 -2.85
CA VAL A 273 10.48 -13.30 -2.74
C VAL A 273 9.68 -13.90 -3.90
N VAL A 274 10.18 -13.78 -5.13
CA VAL A 274 9.52 -14.37 -6.32
C VAL A 274 9.49 -15.90 -6.23
N ALA A 275 10.56 -16.54 -5.75
CA ALA A 275 10.57 -17.99 -5.57
C ALA A 275 9.54 -18.47 -4.52
N ALA A 276 9.40 -17.71 -3.42
CA ALA A 276 8.42 -18.03 -2.37
C ALA A 276 6.98 -17.87 -2.86
N THR A 277 6.68 -16.80 -3.61
CA THR A 277 5.34 -16.58 -4.18
C THR A 277 4.96 -17.66 -5.20
N GLN A 278 5.89 -18.06 -6.08
CA GLN A 278 5.65 -19.16 -7.02
C GLN A 278 5.33 -20.48 -6.31
N GLN A 279 6.06 -20.81 -5.23
CA GLN A 279 5.76 -22.01 -4.44
C GLN A 279 4.34 -21.95 -3.84
N ILE A 280 3.94 -20.80 -3.30
CA ILE A 280 2.59 -20.61 -2.75
C ILE A 280 1.52 -20.78 -3.83
N GLU A 281 1.71 -20.18 -5.02
CA GLU A 281 0.79 -20.33 -6.15
C GLU A 281 0.62 -21.79 -6.57
N THR A 282 1.72 -22.55 -6.63
CA THR A 282 1.63 -23.99 -6.95
C THR A 282 0.85 -24.79 -5.91
N VAL A 283 1.05 -24.51 -4.61
CA VAL A 283 0.32 -25.19 -3.53
C VAL A 283 -1.16 -24.85 -3.58
N ILE A 284 -1.52 -23.59 -3.86
CA ILE A 284 -2.92 -23.17 -4.00
C ILE A 284 -3.55 -23.88 -5.20
N GLN A 285 -2.86 -23.93 -6.34
CA GLN A 285 -3.35 -24.59 -7.54
C GLN A 285 -3.57 -26.10 -7.31
N GLU A 286 -2.62 -26.78 -6.68
CA GLU A 286 -2.76 -28.19 -6.30
C GLU A 286 -3.92 -28.39 -5.32
N ALA A 287 -4.09 -27.51 -4.33
CA ALA A 287 -5.20 -27.57 -3.39
C ALA A 287 -6.56 -27.44 -4.09
N ILE A 288 -6.71 -26.47 -5.00
CA ILE A 288 -7.91 -26.28 -5.83
C ILE A 288 -8.19 -27.52 -6.67
N GLU A 289 -7.18 -28.08 -7.35
CA GLU A 289 -7.34 -29.29 -8.16
C GLU A 289 -7.80 -30.48 -7.32
N THR A 290 -7.23 -30.69 -6.13
CA THR A 290 -7.69 -31.77 -5.23
C THR A 290 -9.10 -31.54 -4.68
N GLU A 291 -9.54 -30.29 -4.54
CA GLU A 291 -10.90 -29.97 -4.09
C GLU A 291 -11.93 -30.20 -5.19
N ILE A 292 -11.57 -29.89 -6.45
CA ILE A 292 -12.37 -30.19 -7.64
C ILE A 292 -12.50 -31.71 -7.84
N GLU A 293 -11.43 -32.49 -7.66
CA GLU A 293 -11.52 -33.96 -7.75
C GLU A 293 -12.40 -34.58 -6.65
N LYS A 294 -12.40 -33.99 -5.45
CA LYS A 294 -13.21 -34.48 -4.31
C LYS A 294 -14.67 -34.07 -4.40
N THR A 295 -15.01 -33.08 -5.22
CA THR A 295 -16.42 -32.73 -5.45
C THR A 295 -17.04 -33.80 -6.34
N PRO A 296 -18.02 -34.58 -5.84
CA PRO A 296 -18.69 -35.56 -6.69
C PRO A 296 -19.35 -34.82 -7.84
N ILE A 297 -19.06 -35.24 -9.07
CA ILE A 297 -19.76 -34.79 -10.28
C ILE A 297 -21.25 -35.04 -10.02
N VAL A 298 -21.99 -33.97 -9.76
CA VAL A 298 -23.45 -34.04 -9.71
C VAL A 298 -23.86 -34.16 -11.17
N ASP A 299 -24.22 -35.36 -11.61
CA ASP A 299 -24.81 -35.56 -12.93
C ASP A 299 -25.94 -34.55 -13.10
N GLU A 300 -25.74 -33.60 -14.01
CA GLU A 300 -26.72 -32.56 -14.30
C GLU A 300 -27.99 -33.25 -14.81
N ILE A 301 -29.04 -33.23 -13.99
CA ILE A 301 -30.30 -33.85 -14.32
C ILE A 301 -30.94 -33.06 -15.46
N ASP A 302 -30.98 -33.65 -16.65
CA ASP A 302 -31.68 -33.08 -17.81
C ASP A 302 -33.20 -33.12 -17.58
N LEU A 303 -33.71 -32.01 -17.06
CA LEU A 303 -35.14 -31.80 -16.79
C LEU A 303 -35.99 -31.83 -18.06
N ASP A 304 -35.43 -31.42 -19.20
CA ASP A 304 -36.15 -31.40 -20.48
C ASP A 304 -36.39 -32.83 -20.99
N LYS A 305 -35.40 -33.71 -20.83
CA LYS A 305 -35.56 -35.13 -21.15
C LYS A 305 -36.57 -35.82 -20.24
N LEU A 306 -36.49 -35.59 -18.93
CA LEU A 306 -37.43 -36.19 -17.96
C LEU A 306 -38.86 -35.72 -18.18
N THR A 307 -39.06 -34.44 -18.51
CA THR A 307 -40.40 -33.90 -18.82
C THR A 307 -40.93 -34.43 -20.14
N ALA A 308 -40.08 -34.63 -21.16
CA ALA A 308 -40.46 -35.26 -22.43
C ALA A 308 -40.91 -36.72 -22.22
N GLU A 309 -40.16 -37.53 -21.47
CA GLU A 309 -40.50 -38.92 -21.14
C GLU A 309 -41.80 -39.01 -20.33
N ALA A 310 -41.97 -38.13 -19.34
CA ALA A 310 -43.20 -38.06 -18.54
C ALA A 310 -44.42 -37.68 -19.41
N THR A 311 -44.26 -36.73 -20.34
CA THR A 311 -45.31 -36.31 -21.27
C THR A 311 -45.72 -37.46 -22.19
N GLU A 312 -44.77 -38.26 -22.66
CA GLU A 312 -45.05 -39.42 -23.50
C GLU A 312 -45.78 -40.53 -22.73
N MET A 313 -45.38 -40.82 -21.48
CA MET A 313 -46.11 -41.76 -20.61
C MET A 313 -47.55 -41.30 -20.33
N ILE A 314 -47.79 -39.99 -20.23
CA ILE A 314 -49.15 -39.44 -20.09
C ILE A 314 -49.95 -39.67 -21.37
N ARG A 315 -49.36 -39.47 -22.56
CA ARG A 315 -50.02 -39.75 -23.85
C ARG A 315 -50.35 -41.24 -24.03
N GLN A 316 -49.51 -42.12 -23.49
CA GLN A 316 -49.73 -43.57 -23.50
C GLN A 316 -50.77 -44.04 -22.46
N GLY A 317 -51.33 -43.12 -21.66
CA GLY A 317 -52.38 -43.42 -20.67
C GLY A 317 -51.84 -43.92 -19.32
N GLU A 318 -50.55 -43.69 -19.03
CA GLU A 318 -49.88 -44.15 -17.80
C GLU A 318 -49.46 -42.98 -16.87
N PRO A 319 -50.38 -42.11 -16.41
CA PRO A 319 -50.02 -40.91 -15.64
C PRO A 319 -49.39 -41.22 -14.28
N LYS A 320 -49.67 -42.39 -13.70
CA LYS A 320 -49.06 -42.82 -12.43
C LYS A 320 -47.56 -43.09 -12.56
N LYS A 321 -47.10 -43.58 -13.71
CA LYS A 321 -45.67 -43.81 -13.97
C LYS A 321 -44.93 -42.50 -14.23
N ALA A 322 -45.55 -41.59 -14.99
CA ALA A 322 -45.03 -40.24 -15.20
C ALA A 322 -44.81 -39.47 -13.89
N LEU A 323 -45.79 -39.54 -12.97
CA LEU A 323 -45.66 -38.91 -11.65
C LEU A 323 -44.55 -39.55 -10.80
N ALA A 324 -44.41 -40.88 -10.84
CA ALA A 324 -43.37 -41.59 -10.12
C ALA A 324 -41.96 -41.23 -10.62
N LEU A 325 -41.80 -40.98 -11.93
CA LEU A 325 -40.55 -40.56 -12.56
C LEU A 325 -40.12 -39.15 -12.11
N LEU A 326 -41.06 -38.20 -12.03
CA LEU A 326 -40.75 -36.81 -11.68
C LEU A 326 -40.64 -36.57 -10.16
N LYS A 327 -41.29 -37.39 -9.34
CA LYS A 327 -41.38 -37.21 -7.87
C LYS A 327 -40.04 -37.01 -7.15
N PRO A 328 -38.94 -37.71 -7.48
CA PRO A 328 -37.64 -37.50 -6.82
C PRO A 328 -36.99 -36.13 -7.13
N HIS A 329 -37.42 -35.47 -8.21
CA HIS A 329 -36.83 -34.24 -8.73
C HIS A 329 -37.70 -33.00 -8.48
N LEU A 330 -38.91 -33.18 -7.94
CA LEU A 330 -39.79 -32.09 -7.54
C LEU A 330 -39.48 -31.71 -6.08
N LYS A 331 -39.03 -30.48 -5.84
CA LYS A 331 -38.96 -29.92 -4.49
C LYS A 331 -40.40 -29.82 -3.95
N THR A 332 -40.75 -30.68 -2.98
CA THR A 332 -41.95 -30.54 -2.16
C THR A 332 -41.74 -29.59 -1.01
#